data_AF-A0A0W0VGM1-F1
#
_entry.id   AF-A0A0W0VGM1-F1
#
_cell.length_a   1.000
_cell.length_b   1.000
_cell.length_c   1.000
_cell.angle_alpha   90.00
_cell.angle_beta   90.00
_cell.angle_gamma   90.00
#
_symmetry.space_group_name_H-M   'P 1'
#
loop_
_entity.id
_entity.type
_entity.pdbx_description
1 polymer ?
#
loop_
_entity_poly.entity_id
_entity_poly.type
_entity_poly.pdbx_seq_one_letter_code
_entity_poly.pdbx_strand_id
1 'polypeptide(L)'
;MVKIVLTNQHQQPSIKEAVLDLASGKVLLDKKQEVDFEAFKTFDFCHPLLAHPRLSSATNVYCYKYKDMEGLLSTAKYIYATLIASSEPMHCQFEITPSDEFFTPLKKVYRIPFSLNYRKAAKKTITVNQFNGIVSQASGFKFDFHDGLIIKDKISVKNLPPEINGDALFEENETIYELLNKPDDFETYELRYINNYIGFGVYAKRAIKKNQPVAFYLGVKTTHPELHAYYFGPKHDALLMGTDAQNYSNIARFINHAPNPDDADKQNSSLLEANLITQRHLLNGIEVVLFGAQRDIAKGEQLLIDYGTRYFEPGEAFRFTTKEDLLNANHQRLFDKKWEKLSVMRIMAQHGVSQAIYAILKRPIIALIIILLIWLLLHSELAASVHE
;
A
#
# COMPACT_ATOMS: atom_id res chain seq x y z
N MET A 1 1.28 -20.86 21.10
CA MET A 1 1.32 -22.26 20.62
C MET A 1 0.53 -22.27 19.32
N VAL A 2 1.09 -22.79 18.23
CA VAL A 2 0.52 -22.68 16.87
C VAL A 2 -0.15 -24.00 16.50
N LYS A 3 -1.43 -23.93 16.14
CA LYS A 3 -2.25 -25.06 15.68
C LYS A 3 -2.62 -24.90 14.22
N ILE A 4 -2.57 -25.99 13.47
CA ILE A 4 -2.95 -26.01 12.05
C ILE A 4 -4.19 -26.90 11.91
N VAL A 5 -5.30 -26.31 11.49
CA VAL A 5 -6.54 -27.02 11.20
C VAL A 5 -6.52 -27.45 9.74
N LEU A 6 -6.75 -28.74 9.48
CA LEU A 6 -6.74 -29.33 8.14
C LEU A 6 -8.07 -30.06 7.89
N THR A 7 -8.69 -29.82 6.74
CA THR A 7 -9.88 -30.56 6.31
C THR A 7 -9.46 -31.71 5.38
N ASN A 8 -9.99 -32.90 5.61
CA ASN A 8 -9.74 -34.04 4.74
C ASN A 8 -10.44 -33.84 3.38
N GLN A 9 -9.69 -33.96 2.29
CA GLN A 9 -10.19 -33.76 0.93
C GLN A 9 -10.70 -35.04 0.24
N HIS A 10 -10.70 -36.19 0.92
CA HIS A 10 -11.38 -37.38 0.41
C HIS A 10 -12.90 -37.17 0.32
N GLN A 11 -13.57 -37.83 -0.64
CA GLN A 11 -15.01 -37.66 -0.87
C GLN A 11 -15.89 -38.19 0.27
N GLN A 12 -15.43 -39.25 0.97
CA GLN A 12 -16.15 -39.88 2.09
C GLN A 12 -15.16 -40.22 3.21
N PRO A 13 -14.60 -39.20 3.86
CA PRO A 13 -13.51 -39.43 4.79
C PRO A 13 -14.03 -40.01 6.11
N SER A 14 -13.29 -40.98 6.66
CA SER A 14 -13.54 -41.50 8.01
C SER A 14 -13.19 -40.48 9.09
N ILE A 15 -12.23 -39.59 8.81
CA ILE A 15 -11.81 -38.46 9.64
C ILE A 15 -11.98 -37.19 8.82
N LYS A 16 -12.80 -36.26 9.29
CA LYS A 16 -13.12 -35.04 8.53
C LYS A 16 -12.10 -33.94 8.75
N GLU A 17 -11.62 -33.80 9.98
CA GLU A 17 -10.76 -32.70 10.40
C GLU A 17 -9.60 -33.22 11.25
N ALA A 18 -8.42 -32.64 11.05
CA ALA A 18 -7.24 -32.87 11.87
C ALA A 18 -6.69 -31.52 12.35
N VAL A 19 -6.46 -31.39 13.66
CA VAL A 19 -5.80 -30.23 14.26
C VAL A 19 -4.42 -30.63 14.73
N LEU A 20 -3.38 -30.19 14.02
CA LEU A 20 -1.98 -30.44 14.37
C LEU A 20 -1.49 -29.35 15.32
N ASP A 21 -0.99 -29.74 16.50
CA ASP A 21 -0.27 -28.86 17.41
C ASP A 21 1.23 -28.95 17.14
N LEU A 22 1.82 -27.86 16.63
CA LEU A 22 3.23 -27.83 16.28
C LEU A 22 4.16 -27.97 17.50
N ALA A 23 3.72 -27.58 18.69
CA ALA A 23 4.59 -27.63 19.87
C ALA A 23 4.72 -29.05 20.42
N SER A 24 3.63 -29.83 20.40
CA SER A 24 3.63 -31.21 20.91
C SER A 24 3.84 -32.28 19.83
N GLY A 25 3.68 -31.95 18.54
CA GLY A 25 3.71 -32.93 17.45
C GLY A 25 2.49 -33.86 17.45
N LYS A 26 1.41 -33.47 18.14
CA LYS A 26 0.20 -34.27 18.29
C LYS A 26 -0.89 -33.76 17.37
N VAL A 27 -1.76 -34.67 16.93
CA VAL A 27 -2.88 -34.42 16.03
C VAL A 27 -4.18 -34.80 16.72
N LEU A 28 -5.11 -33.85 16.80
CA LEU A 28 -6.47 -34.09 17.30
C LEU A 28 -7.41 -34.33 16.11
N LEU A 29 -7.93 -35.56 16.00
CA LEU A 29 -8.82 -36.01 14.94
C LEU A 29 -10.28 -35.81 15.34
N ASP A 30 -11.06 -35.12 14.51
CA ASP A 30 -12.49 -34.80 14.71
C ASP A 30 -12.83 -34.30 16.13
N LYS A 31 -11.88 -33.62 16.78
CA LYS A 31 -11.96 -33.11 18.16
C LYS A 31 -12.19 -34.18 19.23
N LYS A 32 -11.86 -35.44 18.94
CA LYS A 32 -12.16 -36.59 19.80
C LYS A 32 -10.93 -37.41 20.17
N GLN A 33 -10.09 -37.72 19.20
CA GLN A 33 -8.97 -38.65 19.39
C GLN A 33 -7.65 -37.93 19.14
N GLU A 34 -6.75 -38.00 20.11
CA GLU A 34 -5.39 -37.47 19.98
C GLU A 34 -4.44 -38.61 19.58
N VAL A 35 -3.62 -38.37 18.55
CA VAL A 35 -2.60 -39.30 18.06
C VAL A 35 -1.30 -38.55 17.79
N ASP A 36 -0.17 -39.26 17.77
CA ASP A 36 1.09 -38.67 17.32
C ASP A 36 1.10 -38.51 15.79
N PHE A 37 1.89 -37.56 15.29
CA PHE A 37 1.94 -37.26 13.86
C PHE A 37 2.35 -38.45 12.97
N GLU A 38 3.24 -39.34 13.44
CA GLU A 38 3.59 -40.55 12.67
C GLU A 38 2.43 -41.54 12.57
N ALA A 39 1.63 -41.69 13.63
CA ALA A 39 0.42 -42.51 13.58
C ALA A 39 -0.63 -41.87 12.66
N PHE A 40 -0.76 -40.54 12.69
CA PHE A 40 -1.66 -39.80 11.80
C PHE A 40 -1.44 -40.09 10.32
N LYS A 41 -0.18 -40.25 9.88
CA LYS A 41 0.15 -40.59 8.47
C LYS A 41 -0.39 -41.94 7.99
N THR A 42 -0.80 -42.82 8.89
CA THR A 42 -1.38 -44.13 8.55
C THR A 42 -2.89 -44.07 8.28
N PHE A 43 -3.54 -42.97 8.63
CA PHE A 43 -4.95 -42.77 8.37
C PHE A 43 -5.19 -42.34 6.92
N ASP A 44 -6.39 -42.63 6.41
CA ASP A 44 -6.86 -42.17 5.10
C ASP A 44 -7.21 -40.67 5.15
N PHE A 45 -6.17 -39.84 5.18
CA PHE A 45 -6.27 -38.39 5.29
C PHE A 45 -5.44 -37.70 4.21
N CYS A 46 -6.10 -36.90 3.38
CA CYS A 46 -5.45 -36.13 2.32
C CYS A 46 -5.72 -34.64 2.50
N HIS A 47 -4.64 -33.86 2.52
CA HIS A 47 -4.70 -32.40 2.46
C HIS A 47 -3.48 -31.88 1.68
N PRO A 48 -3.63 -30.89 0.76
CA PRO A 48 -2.55 -30.40 -0.10
C PRO A 48 -1.30 -29.96 0.65
N LEU A 49 -1.46 -29.35 1.83
CA LEU A 49 -0.35 -28.94 2.68
C LEU A 49 0.57 -30.10 3.11
N LEU A 50 0.03 -31.30 3.34
CA LEU A 50 0.82 -32.46 3.76
C LEU A 50 1.70 -33.01 2.62
N ALA A 51 1.30 -32.75 1.37
CA ALA A 51 2.04 -33.14 0.16
C ALA A 51 2.85 -31.98 -0.44
N HIS A 52 2.73 -30.77 0.10
CA HIS A 52 3.39 -29.59 -0.46
C HIS A 52 4.92 -29.67 -0.29
N PRO A 53 5.72 -29.19 -1.26
CA PRO A 53 7.16 -29.14 -1.12
C PRO A 53 7.60 -28.36 0.12
N ARG A 54 8.63 -28.87 0.79
CA ARG A 54 9.23 -28.25 1.98
C ARG A 54 10.56 -27.59 1.63
N LEU A 55 10.95 -26.59 2.41
CA LEU A 55 12.26 -25.98 2.32
C LEU A 55 13.32 -26.92 2.91
N SER A 56 14.48 -26.98 2.28
CA SER A 56 15.63 -27.73 2.77
C SER A 56 16.63 -26.81 3.45
N SER A 57 17.16 -27.22 4.59
CA SER A 57 18.30 -26.56 5.23
C SER A 57 19.14 -27.59 5.98
N ALA A 58 20.46 -27.36 6.06
CA ALA A 58 21.36 -28.11 6.92
C ALA A 58 21.29 -27.66 8.40
N THR A 59 20.54 -26.58 8.66
CA THR A 59 20.33 -25.99 9.99
C THR A 59 18.82 -25.77 10.19
N ASN A 60 18.42 -25.16 11.32
CA ASN A 60 17.04 -24.74 11.54
C ASN A 60 16.70 -23.37 10.91
N VAL A 61 17.57 -22.83 10.04
CA VAL A 61 17.32 -21.58 9.28
C VAL A 61 17.05 -21.91 7.82
N TYR A 62 15.84 -21.61 7.35
CA TYR A 62 15.38 -21.88 5.99
C TYR A 62 15.31 -20.58 5.19
N CYS A 63 15.94 -20.56 4.02
CA CYS A 63 15.90 -19.40 3.13
C CYS A 63 14.87 -19.63 2.03
N TYR A 64 13.92 -18.69 1.89
CA TYR A 64 12.98 -18.66 0.77
C TYR A 64 13.17 -17.39 -0.05
N LYS A 65 13.52 -17.58 -1.33
CA LYS A 65 13.75 -16.47 -2.27
C LYS A 65 12.76 -16.57 -3.42
N TYR A 66 11.85 -15.60 -3.53
CA TYR A 66 10.85 -15.56 -4.60
C TYR A 66 11.26 -14.62 -5.73
N LYS A 67 10.76 -14.89 -6.95
CA LYS A 67 11.08 -14.13 -8.17
C LYS A 67 9.94 -13.28 -8.69
N ASP A 68 8.71 -13.65 -8.36
CA ASP A 68 7.48 -13.04 -8.85
C ASP A 68 6.38 -13.10 -7.77
N MET A 69 5.18 -12.65 -8.12
CA MET A 69 4.03 -12.63 -7.22
C MET A 69 3.54 -14.04 -6.86
N GLU A 70 3.65 -15.00 -7.77
CA GLU A 70 3.24 -16.39 -7.49
C GLU A 70 4.12 -17.03 -6.43
N GLY A 71 5.44 -16.85 -6.56
CA GLY A 71 6.40 -17.25 -5.53
C GLY A 71 6.13 -16.54 -4.20
N LEU A 72 5.85 -15.23 -4.21
CA LEU A 72 5.49 -14.51 -2.99
C LEU A 72 4.26 -15.12 -2.32
N LEU A 73 3.17 -15.35 -3.07
CA LEU A 73 1.93 -15.91 -2.53
C LEU A 73 2.09 -17.36 -2.05
N SER A 74 3.09 -18.09 -2.55
CA SER A 74 3.40 -19.45 -2.10
C SER A 74 4.18 -19.50 -0.79
N THR A 75 4.66 -18.35 -0.28
CA THR A 75 5.50 -18.27 0.94
C THR A 75 4.87 -19.00 2.12
N ALA A 76 3.58 -18.76 2.42
CA ALA A 76 2.93 -19.38 3.57
C ALA A 76 2.84 -20.92 3.43
N LYS A 77 2.55 -21.42 2.22
CA LYS A 77 2.51 -22.86 1.93
C LYS A 77 3.84 -23.54 2.27
N TYR A 78 4.96 -22.98 1.79
CA TYR A 78 6.30 -23.50 2.06
C TYR A 78 6.66 -23.50 3.55
N ILE A 79 6.30 -22.43 4.26
CA ILE A 79 6.61 -22.29 5.68
C ILE A 79 5.84 -23.33 6.49
N TYR A 80 4.52 -23.41 6.32
CA TYR A 80 3.71 -24.36 7.06
C TYR A 80 4.02 -25.82 6.69
N ALA A 81 4.26 -26.14 5.42
CA ALA A 81 4.70 -27.48 5.02
C ALA A 81 6.05 -27.87 5.67
N THR A 82 6.98 -26.93 5.76
CA THR A 82 8.28 -27.16 6.41
C THR A 82 8.13 -27.36 7.92
N LEU A 83 7.27 -26.59 8.58
CA LEU A 83 6.99 -26.73 10.01
C LEU A 83 6.38 -28.09 10.36
N ILE A 84 5.41 -28.55 9.56
CA ILE A 84 4.78 -29.87 9.74
C ILE A 84 5.81 -31.00 9.62
N ALA A 85 6.77 -30.86 8.70
CA ALA A 85 7.75 -31.89 8.41
C ALA A 85 9.01 -31.82 9.30
N SER A 86 9.14 -30.81 10.15
CA SER A 86 10.30 -30.62 11.03
C SER A 86 10.15 -31.43 12.32
N SER A 87 11.24 -32.01 12.81
CA SER A 87 11.27 -32.64 14.14
C SER A 87 11.31 -31.62 15.28
N GLU A 88 11.75 -30.39 15.00
CA GLU A 88 11.90 -29.30 15.97
C GLU A 88 11.29 -27.99 15.44
N PRO A 89 9.97 -27.96 15.16
CA PRO A 89 9.32 -26.80 14.51
C PRO A 89 9.53 -25.50 15.30
N MET A 90 9.57 -25.56 16.63
CA MET A 90 9.76 -24.40 17.50
C MET A 90 11.11 -23.70 17.34
N HIS A 91 12.12 -24.40 16.78
CA HIS A 91 13.45 -23.85 16.51
C HIS A 91 13.62 -23.36 15.07
N CYS A 92 12.63 -23.59 14.20
CA CYS A 92 12.70 -23.15 12.80
C CYS A 92 12.64 -21.62 12.68
N GLN A 93 13.50 -21.08 11.84
CA GLN A 93 13.51 -19.69 11.40
C GLN A 93 13.46 -19.65 9.87
N PHE A 94 12.68 -18.72 9.32
CA PHE A 94 12.48 -18.54 7.89
C PHE A 94 12.95 -17.15 7.49
N GLU A 95 13.94 -17.09 6.61
CA GLU A 95 14.40 -15.85 5.98
C GLU A 95 13.76 -15.74 4.61
N ILE A 96 12.81 -14.81 4.48
CA ILE A 96 12.04 -14.61 3.26
C ILE A 96 12.56 -13.35 2.58
N THR A 97 12.99 -13.46 1.34
CA THR A 97 13.52 -12.31 0.60
C THR A 97 13.08 -12.31 -0.87
N PRO A 98 12.78 -11.13 -1.45
CA PRO A 98 12.65 -11.01 -2.89
C PRO A 98 14.00 -11.23 -3.58
N SER A 99 13.98 -11.76 -4.80
CA SER A 99 15.13 -11.77 -5.69
C SER A 99 15.33 -10.43 -6.40
N ASP A 100 16.50 -10.23 -7.00
CA ASP A 100 16.75 -9.06 -7.84
C ASP A 100 15.83 -9.05 -9.08
N GLU A 101 15.40 -10.23 -9.54
CA GLU A 101 14.43 -10.38 -10.63
C GLU A 101 13.06 -9.82 -10.24
N PHE A 102 12.66 -9.94 -8.97
CA PHE A 102 11.40 -9.38 -8.47
C PHE A 102 11.37 -7.85 -8.57
N PHE A 103 12.52 -7.20 -8.34
CA PHE A 103 12.67 -5.76 -8.50
C PHE A 103 13.00 -5.35 -9.96
N THR A 104 13.23 -6.31 -10.85
CA THR A 104 13.49 -6.03 -12.25
C THR A 104 12.19 -5.48 -12.88
N PRO A 105 12.21 -4.27 -13.44
CA PRO A 105 11.09 -3.35 -13.31
C PRO A 105 9.92 -3.63 -14.24
N LEU A 106 8.80 -4.04 -13.66
CA LEU A 106 7.48 -3.51 -14.00
C LEU A 106 7.32 -2.19 -13.20
N LYS A 107 7.58 -0.95 -13.67
CA LYS A 107 7.70 -0.42 -15.03
C LYS A 107 8.61 0.81 -15.07
N LYS A 108 9.65 0.78 -15.90
CA LYS A 108 10.50 1.95 -16.25
C LYS A 108 9.78 3.05 -17.06
N VAL A 109 8.46 2.97 -17.27
CA VAL A 109 7.69 3.83 -18.19
C VAL A 109 6.49 4.51 -17.52
N TYR A 110 6.34 4.45 -16.19
CA TYR A 110 5.24 5.18 -15.57
C TYR A 110 5.39 6.70 -15.72
N ARG A 111 4.29 7.28 -16.18
CA ARG A 111 4.07 8.72 -16.29
C ARG A 111 2.87 9.05 -15.42
N ILE A 112 3.14 9.40 -14.17
CA ILE A 112 2.11 9.70 -13.17
C ILE A 112 1.50 11.06 -13.53
N PRO A 113 0.21 11.16 -13.91
CA PRO A 113 -0.44 12.43 -14.15
C PRO A 113 -0.41 13.27 -12.88
N PHE A 114 0.11 14.48 -12.98
CA PHE A 114 0.42 15.31 -11.82
C PHE A 114 -0.04 16.76 -11.97
N SER A 115 -0.58 17.30 -10.87
CA SER A 115 -0.94 18.70 -10.71
C SER A 115 -0.38 19.31 -9.43
N LEU A 116 0.23 20.50 -9.54
CA LEU A 116 0.61 21.33 -8.39
C LEU A 116 -0.58 22.01 -7.69
N ASN A 117 -1.76 21.95 -8.30
CA ASN A 117 -2.96 22.57 -7.76
C ASN A 117 -4.04 21.50 -7.65
N TYR A 118 -4.35 21.09 -6.42
CA TYR A 118 -5.35 20.06 -6.15
C TYR A 118 -6.74 20.35 -6.72
N ARG A 119 -7.08 21.61 -7.01
CA ARG A 119 -8.36 22.00 -7.63
C ARG A 119 -8.35 21.91 -9.16
N LYS A 120 -7.22 21.52 -9.77
CA LYS A 120 -7.05 21.45 -11.23
C LYS A 120 -6.59 20.07 -11.64
N ALA A 121 -7.26 19.54 -12.66
CA ALA A 121 -6.86 18.30 -13.29
C ALA A 121 -5.40 18.34 -13.79
N ALA A 122 -4.73 17.20 -13.78
CA ALA A 122 -3.36 17.09 -14.24
C ALA A 122 -3.28 17.34 -15.75
N LYS A 123 -2.32 18.18 -16.15
CA LYS A 123 -2.00 18.47 -17.57
C LYS A 123 -0.62 17.99 -17.98
N LYS A 124 0.19 17.55 -17.02
CA LYS A 124 1.54 17.02 -17.24
C LYS A 124 1.68 15.75 -16.42
N THR A 125 2.77 15.04 -16.68
CA THR A 125 3.14 13.85 -15.94
C THR A 125 4.50 14.06 -15.28
N ILE A 126 4.75 13.31 -14.21
CA ILE A 126 6.07 13.14 -13.60
C ILE A 126 6.50 11.68 -13.77
N THR A 127 7.80 11.42 -13.77
CA THR A 127 8.30 10.03 -13.73
C THR A 127 8.30 9.50 -12.30
N VAL A 128 8.35 8.18 -12.16
CA VAL A 128 8.55 7.51 -10.86
C VAL A 128 9.77 8.05 -10.12
N ASN A 129 10.91 8.21 -10.81
CA ASN A 129 12.13 8.72 -10.16
C ASN A 129 11.95 10.12 -9.59
N GLN A 130 11.25 10.99 -10.33
CA GLN A 130 10.93 12.34 -9.82
C GLN A 130 10.03 12.23 -8.61
N PHE A 131 9.01 11.37 -8.66
CA PHE A 131 8.08 11.18 -7.56
C PHE A 131 8.76 10.63 -6.30
N ASN A 132 9.58 9.59 -6.44
CA ASN A 132 10.39 9.01 -5.36
C ASN A 132 11.27 10.07 -4.70
N GLY A 133 11.98 10.87 -5.50
CA GLY A 133 12.83 11.94 -5.00
C GLY A 133 12.07 13.01 -4.22
N ILE A 134 10.92 13.46 -4.76
CA ILE A 134 10.07 14.47 -4.13
C ILE A 134 9.55 13.98 -2.78
N VAL A 135 8.95 12.80 -2.77
CA VAL A 135 8.34 12.22 -1.57
C VAL A 135 9.43 11.95 -0.52
N SER A 136 10.56 11.35 -0.92
CA SER A 136 11.64 11.04 0.02
C SER A 136 12.20 12.29 0.69
N GLN A 137 12.41 13.36 -0.09
CA GLN A 137 12.94 14.61 0.43
C GLN A 137 11.91 15.36 1.28
N ALA A 138 10.62 15.29 0.93
CA ALA A 138 9.56 15.95 1.71
C ALA A 138 9.27 15.22 3.03
N SER A 139 9.34 13.90 3.05
CA SER A 139 9.00 13.09 4.22
C SER A 139 10.20 12.82 5.15
N GLY A 140 11.43 12.97 4.66
CA GLY A 140 12.65 12.72 5.43
C GLY A 140 13.05 11.24 5.53
N PHE A 141 12.35 10.34 4.84
CA PHE A 141 12.69 8.92 4.74
C PHE A 141 12.69 8.46 3.27
N LYS A 142 13.36 7.35 2.97
CA LYS A 142 13.44 6.84 1.60
C LYS A 142 12.08 6.31 1.16
N PHE A 143 11.60 6.74 -0.01
CA PHE A 143 10.41 6.21 -0.65
C PHE A 143 10.73 5.68 -2.06
N ASP A 144 10.29 4.46 -2.32
CA ASP A 144 10.36 3.82 -3.62
C ASP A 144 8.96 3.40 -4.08
N PHE A 145 8.46 4.04 -5.15
CA PHE A 145 7.21 3.63 -5.79
C PHE A 145 7.32 2.20 -6.33
N HIS A 146 6.41 1.32 -5.94
CA HIS A 146 6.40 -0.09 -6.29
C HIS A 146 4.98 -0.66 -6.31
N ASP A 147 4.59 -1.26 -7.43
CA ASP A 147 3.26 -1.88 -7.65
C ASP A 147 3.30 -3.38 -7.32
N GLY A 148 3.96 -3.72 -6.23
CA GLY A 148 4.07 -5.09 -5.76
C GLY A 148 3.96 -5.16 -4.25
N LEU A 149 3.42 -6.27 -3.77
CA LEU A 149 3.57 -6.65 -2.37
C LEU A 149 4.98 -7.20 -2.17
N ILE A 150 5.63 -6.90 -1.04
CA ILE A 150 6.97 -7.39 -0.72
C ILE A 150 6.91 -8.10 0.63
N ILE A 151 7.46 -9.31 0.73
CA ILE A 151 7.82 -9.91 2.01
C ILE A 151 9.35 -9.92 2.10
N LYS A 152 9.91 -9.18 3.06
CA LYS A 152 11.35 -9.18 3.35
C LYS A 152 11.57 -9.17 4.85
N ASP A 153 11.45 -10.34 5.46
CA ASP A 153 11.44 -10.47 6.92
C ASP A 153 12.02 -11.82 7.36
N LYS A 154 12.32 -11.93 8.65
CA LYS A 154 12.68 -13.17 9.33
C LYS A 154 11.56 -13.56 10.27
N ILE A 155 10.96 -14.71 10.03
CA ILE A 155 9.88 -15.21 10.89
C ILE A 155 10.25 -16.52 11.56
N SER A 156 9.65 -16.75 12.72
CA SER A 156 9.73 -17.99 13.47
C SER A 156 8.33 -18.33 13.98
N VAL A 157 8.16 -19.52 14.58
CA VAL A 157 6.85 -19.96 15.08
C VAL A 157 6.20 -18.96 16.06
N LYS A 158 7.00 -18.20 16.82
CA LYS A 158 6.49 -17.17 17.74
C LYS A 158 5.79 -16.00 17.04
N ASN A 159 6.06 -15.79 15.75
CA ASN A 159 5.52 -14.70 14.95
C ASN A 159 4.23 -15.10 14.23
N LEU A 160 3.91 -16.39 14.19
CA LEU A 160 2.74 -16.93 13.49
C LEU A 160 1.47 -16.82 14.34
N PRO A 161 0.28 -16.82 13.72
CA PRO A 161 -0.97 -16.85 14.46
C PRO A 161 -1.06 -18.14 15.31
N PRO A 162 -1.73 -18.09 16.49
CA PRO A 162 -1.86 -19.25 17.38
C PRO A 162 -2.68 -20.38 16.77
N GLU A 163 -3.53 -20.09 15.80
CA GLU A 163 -4.29 -21.06 15.04
C GLU A 163 -4.40 -20.58 13.59
N ILE A 164 -4.27 -21.50 12.64
CA ILE A 164 -4.44 -21.22 11.22
C ILE A 164 -5.32 -22.29 10.57
N ASN A 165 -6.18 -21.87 9.64
CA ASN A 165 -6.86 -22.77 8.73
C ASN A 165 -5.90 -23.12 7.57
N GLY A 166 -5.48 -24.38 7.50
CA GLY A 166 -4.60 -24.88 6.44
C GLY A 166 -5.25 -24.90 5.06
N ASP A 167 -6.58 -24.98 4.98
CA ASP A 167 -7.31 -24.89 3.70
C ASP A 167 -7.13 -23.51 3.08
N ALA A 168 -7.09 -22.46 3.91
CA ALA A 168 -6.94 -21.07 3.50
C ALA A 168 -5.60 -20.78 2.81
N LEU A 169 -4.60 -21.64 3.03
CA LEU A 169 -3.31 -21.57 2.33
C LEU A 169 -3.43 -21.94 0.85
N PHE A 170 -4.53 -22.56 0.42
CA PHE A 170 -4.82 -22.98 -0.95
C PHE A 170 -6.08 -22.32 -1.50
N GLU A 171 -6.61 -21.30 -0.82
CA GLU A 171 -7.68 -20.47 -1.36
C GLU A 171 -7.15 -19.64 -2.54
N GLU A 172 -7.71 -19.92 -3.71
CA GLU A 172 -7.43 -19.21 -4.94
C GLU A 172 -8.60 -18.28 -5.28
N ASN A 173 -8.26 -17.08 -5.73
CA ASN A 173 -9.22 -16.15 -6.32
C ASN A 173 -8.56 -15.55 -7.57
N GLU A 174 -8.79 -16.19 -8.70
CA GLU A 174 -8.18 -15.83 -9.99
C GLU A 174 -8.45 -14.36 -10.35
N THR A 175 -9.67 -13.87 -10.15
CA THR A 175 -10.02 -12.47 -10.43
C THR A 175 -9.20 -11.49 -9.58
N ILE A 176 -9.06 -11.75 -8.27
CA ILE A 176 -8.26 -10.90 -7.38
C ILE A 176 -6.77 -11.02 -7.71
N TYR A 177 -6.28 -12.22 -8.03
CA TYR A 177 -4.90 -12.45 -8.44
C TYR A 177 -4.56 -11.70 -9.74
N GLU A 178 -5.43 -11.76 -10.76
CA GLU A 178 -5.27 -10.99 -12.00
C GLU A 178 -5.27 -9.49 -11.75
N LEU A 179 -6.15 -8.99 -10.87
CA LEU A 179 -6.17 -7.59 -10.49
C LEU A 179 -4.90 -7.18 -9.74
N LEU A 180 -4.35 -8.04 -8.88
CA LEU A 180 -3.14 -7.77 -8.10
C LEU A 180 -1.90 -7.65 -8.99
N ASN A 181 -1.84 -8.46 -10.06
CA ASN A 181 -0.77 -8.39 -11.05
C ASN A 181 -0.98 -7.27 -12.07
N LYS A 182 -2.14 -6.59 -12.03
CA LYS A 182 -2.35 -5.42 -12.88
C LYS A 182 -1.64 -4.22 -12.27
N PRO A 183 -1.00 -3.43 -13.13
CA PRO A 183 -0.40 -2.19 -12.69
C PRO A 183 -1.40 -1.11 -12.28
N ASP A 184 -0.90 -0.11 -11.55
CA ASP A 184 -1.69 1.10 -11.26
C ASP A 184 -2.22 1.78 -12.54
N ASP A 185 -3.51 2.10 -12.52
CA ASP A 185 -4.25 2.67 -13.65
C ASP A 185 -4.20 4.21 -13.68
N PHE A 186 -3.12 4.75 -14.23
CA PHE A 186 -2.95 6.18 -14.46
C PHE A 186 -3.83 6.75 -15.60
N GLU A 187 -4.67 5.92 -16.24
CA GLU A 187 -5.74 6.41 -17.11
C GLU A 187 -7.01 6.75 -16.33
N THR A 188 -7.21 6.13 -15.17
CA THR A 188 -8.34 6.38 -14.28
C THR A 188 -7.98 7.31 -13.13
N TYR A 189 -6.71 7.36 -12.71
CA TYR A 189 -6.28 8.17 -11.56
C TYR A 189 -5.26 9.24 -11.93
N GLU A 190 -5.22 10.29 -11.13
CA GLU A 190 -4.17 11.31 -11.17
C GLU A 190 -3.78 11.75 -9.76
N LEU A 191 -2.54 12.20 -9.61
CA LEU A 191 -2.00 12.70 -8.36
C LEU A 191 -2.06 14.22 -8.33
N ARG A 192 -2.49 14.80 -7.22
CA ARG A 192 -2.44 16.26 -7.03
C ARG A 192 -1.80 16.61 -5.69
N TYR A 193 -0.94 17.62 -5.69
CA TYR A 193 -0.39 18.19 -4.46
C TYR A 193 -1.42 19.09 -3.79
N ILE A 194 -1.72 18.82 -2.52
CA ILE A 194 -2.72 19.52 -1.71
C ILE A 194 -2.05 20.64 -0.92
N ASN A 195 -1.20 20.28 0.04
CA ASN A 195 -0.48 21.21 0.93
C ASN A 195 0.64 20.46 1.69
N ASN A 196 1.39 21.17 2.53
CA ASN A 196 2.51 20.63 3.30
C ASN A 196 2.08 19.77 4.51
N TYR A 197 0.80 19.79 4.88
CA TYR A 197 0.27 19.03 6.02
C TYR A 197 -0.07 17.58 5.63
N ILE A 198 -0.68 17.39 4.45
CA ILE A 198 -1.11 16.07 3.97
C ILE A 198 -0.34 15.60 2.72
N GLY A 199 0.38 16.53 2.08
CA GLY A 199 1.16 16.23 0.87
C GLY A 199 0.27 16.09 -0.35
N PHE A 200 0.04 14.85 -0.77
CA PHE A 200 -0.64 14.53 -2.03
C PHE A 200 -2.03 13.93 -1.78
N GLY A 201 -2.86 13.96 -2.81
CA GLY A 201 -4.11 13.21 -2.88
C GLY A 201 -4.28 12.56 -4.24
N VAL A 202 -5.00 11.44 -4.27
CA VAL A 202 -5.40 10.76 -5.50
C VAL A 202 -6.78 11.24 -5.92
N TYR A 203 -6.93 11.54 -7.21
CA TYR A 203 -8.17 12.04 -7.79
C TYR A 203 -8.58 11.19 -8.99
N ALA A 204 -9.89 11.07 -9.20
CA ALA A 204 -10.46 10.37 -10.34
C ALA A 204 -10.28 11.20 -11.62
N LYS A 205 -9.53 10.71 -12.60
CA LYS A 205 -9.37 11.29 -13.95
C LYS A 205 -10.59 10.99 -14.84
N ARG A 206 -11.32 9.92 -14.52
CA ARG A 206 -12.56 9.45 -15.17
C ARG A 206 -13.58 9.08 -14.10
N ALA A 207 -14.85 8.94 -14.47
CA ALA A 207 -15.85 8.44 -13.53
C ALA A 207 -15.61 6.96 -13.19
N ILE A 208 -15.83 6.58 -11.94
CA ILE A 208 -15.68 5.22 -11.42
C ILE A 208 -17.06 4.76 -10.94
N LYS A 209 -17.46 3.53 -11.28
CA LYS A 209 -18.76 3.01 -10.88
C LYS A 209 -18.73 2.38 -9.49
N LYS A 210 -19.86 2.43 -8.79
CA LYS A 210 -20.05 1.71 -7.53
C LYS A 210 -19.62 0.24 -7.68
N ASN A 211 -18.98 -0.30 -6.64
CA ASN A 211 -18.40 -1.64 -6.54
C ASN A 211 -17.23 -1.93 -7.49
N GLN A 212 -16.76 -0.95 -8.25
CA GLN A 212 -15.58 -1.14 -9.10
C GLN A 212 -14.30 -1.22 -8.23
N PRO A 213 -13.40 -2.18 -8.49
CA PRO A 213 -12.05 -2.19 -7.90
C PRO A 213 -11.29 -0.92 -8.27
N VAL A 214 -10.61 -0.31 -7.30
CA VAL A 214 -9.87 0.94 -7.48
C VAL A 214 -8.37 0.68 -7.47
N ALA A 215 -7.81 0.29 -6.32
CA ALA A 215 -6.38 0.02 -6.20
C ALA A 215 -6.13 -0.91 -5.02
N PHE A 216 -5.10 -1.76 -5.13
CA PHE A 216 -4.57 -2.46 -3.96
C PHE A 216 -3.73 -1.51 -3.13
N TYR A 217 -3.80 -1.63 -1.81
CA TYR A 217 -2.85 -1.01 -0.89
C TYR A 217 -1.63 -1.91 -0.77
N LEU A 218 -0.55 -1.52 -1.44
CA LEU A 218 0.67 -2.33 -1.59
C LEU A 218 1.83 -1.76 -0.78
N GLY A 219 2.78 -2.61 -0.44
CA GLY A 219 3.97 -2.25 0.32
C GLY A 219 4.68 -3.48 0.88
N VAL A 220 5.34 -3.31 2.02
CA VAL A 220 6.09 -4.37 2.69
C VAL A 220 5.21 -5.05 3.74
N LYS A 221 5.06 -6.36 3.65
CA LYS A 221 4.43 -7.18 4.67
C LYS A 221 5.38 -7.32 5.86
N THR A 222 4.91 -6.93 7.04
CA THR A 222 5.67 -7.00 8.28
C THR A 222 4.78 -7.14 9.52
N THR A 223 5.37 -7.69 10.57
CA THR A 223 4.81 -7.74 11.93
C THR A 223 5.23 -6.55 12.79
N HIS A 224 6.25 -5.80 12.37
CA HIS A 224 6.87 -4.72 13.15
C HIS A 224 7.05 -3.45 12.29
N PRO A 225 5.96 -2.73 11.97
CA PRO A 225 6.07 -1.46 11.25
C PRO A 225 6.86 -0.44 12.09
N GLU A 226 7.69 0.37 11.44
CA GLU A 226 8.39 1.48 12.12
C GLU A 226 7.39 2.56 12.56
N LEU A 227 6.41 2.84 11.71
CA LEU A 227 5.34 3.80 11.95
C LEU A 227 3.98 3.19 11.58
N HIS A 228 3.00 3.36 12.47
CA HIS A 228 1.65 2.88 12.20
C HIS A 228 0.88 3.73 11.17
N ALA A 229 1.36 4.94 10.86
CA ALA A 229 0.72 5.88 9.94
C ALA A 229 0.65 5.42 8.46
N TYR A 230 1.32 4.33 8.09
CA TYR A 230 1.24 3.73 6.76
C TYR A 230 0.95 2.22 6.83
N TYR A 231 0.54 1.72 8.00
CA TYR A 231 0.42 0.30 8.26
C TYR A 231 -1.03 -0.16 8.27
N PHE A 232 -1.35 -1.07 7.35
CA PHE A 232 -2.61 -1.81 7.36
C PHE A 232 -2.43 -3.12 8.11
N GLY A 233 -2.87 -3.17 9.36
CA GLY A 233 -2.70 -4.35 10.22
C GLY A 233 -3.40 -5.61 9.68
N PRO A 234 -2.88 -6.80 9.98
CA PRO A 234 -3.45 -8.07 9.52
C PRO A 234 -4.80 -8.35 10.17
N LYS A 235 -5.69 -9.04 9.45
CA LYS A 235 -6.90 -9.61 10.05
C LYS A 235 -6.98 -11.13 9.90
N HIS A 236 -6.69 -11.63 8.71
CA HIS A 236 -6.78 -13.06 8.37
C HIS A 236 -5.49 -13.60 7.74
N ASP A 237 -4.40 -12.83 7.80
CA ASP A 237 -3.11 -13.21 7.21
C ASP A 237 -2.49 -14.41 7.92
N ALA A 238 -2.08 -15.43 7.15
CA ALA A 238 -1.52 -16.67 7.67
C ALA A 238 -0.14 -16.48 8.29
N LEU A 239 0.57 -15.41 7.98
CA LEU A 239 1.87 -15.08 8.59
C LEU A 239 1.74 -13.99 9.66
N LEU A 240 0.52 -13.59 10.00
CA LEU A 240 0.20 -12.47 10.89
C LEU A 240 0.87 -11.15 10.45
N MET A 241 1.08 -10.97 9.13
CA MET A 241 1.74 -9.78 8.59
C MET A 241 0.73 -8.75 8.08
N GLY A 242 0.87 -7.50 8.51
CA GLY A 242 0.17 -6.36 7.91
C GLY A 242 1.00 -5.73 6.79
N THR A 243 0.42 -4.82 6.02
CA THR A 243 1.10 -4.13 4.90
C THR A 243 1.54 -2.73 5.31
N ASP A 244 2.84 -2.49 5.31
CA ASP A 244 3.46 -1.18 5.55
C ASP A 244 3.84 -0.51 4.21
N ALA A 245 3.25 0.65 3.93
CA ALA A 245 3.45 1.42 2.72
C ALA A 245 4.47 2.56 2.84
N GLN A 246 5.20 2.68 3.97
CA GLN A 246 6.09 3.80 4.25
C GLN A 246 7.23 3.90 3.22
N ASN A 247 8.01 2.84 3.07
CA ASN A 247 9.23 2.85 2.24
C ASN A 247 9.00 2.34 0.82
N TYR A 248 8.09 1.38 0.63
CA TYR A 248 7.68 0.86 -0.68
C TYR A 248 6.16 0.91 -0.77
N SER A 249 5.61 1.44 -1.85
CA SER A 249 4.16 1.48 -2.08
C SER A 249 3.80 1.95 -3.47
N ASN A 250 2.57 1.70 -3.88
CA ASN A 250 1.94 2.22 -5.09
C ASN A 250 1.14 3.51 -4.81
N ILE A 251 0.28 3.93 -5.75
CA ILE A 251 -0.53 5.15 -5.65
C ILE A 251 -1.50 5.15 -4.46
N ALA A 252 -1.92 3.97 -4.00
CA ALA A 252 -2.98 3.83 -3.01
C ALA A 252 -2.63 4.44 -1.64
N ARG A 253 -1.35 4.53 -1.26
CA ARG A 253 -0.93 5.21 -0.01
C ARG A 253 -1.26 6.70 0.05
N PHE A 254 -1.50 7.33 -1.11
CA PHE A 254 -1.81 8.75 -1.21
C PHE A 254 -3.33 9.00 -1.26
N ILE A 255 -4.15 7.96 -1.10
CA ILE A 255 -5.60 8.09 -0.89
C ILE A 255 -5.80 8.56 0.54
N ASN A 256 -6.35 9.76 0.69
CA ASN A 256 -6.47 10.41 1.99
C ASN A 256 -7.66 9.90 2.80
N HIS A 257 -7.62 10.24 4.07
CA HIS A 257 -8.70 9.91 4.98
C HIS A 257 -9.96 10.76 4.79
N ALA A 258 -11.13 10.12 4.92
CA ALA A 258 -12.40 10.74 5.26
C ALA A 258 -13.26 9.77 6.09
N PRO A 259 -14.16 10.26 6.96
CA PRO A 259 -15.01 9.40 7.78
C PRO A 259 -15.97 8.57 6.94
N ASN A 260 -16.42 7.44 7.46
CA ASN A 260 -17.40 6.59 6.78
C ASN A 260 -18.77 7.31 6.74
N PRO A 261 -19.51 7.27 5.62
CA PRO A 261 -20.89 7.81 5.56
C PRO A 261 -21.82 7.29 6.66
N ASP A 262 -21.57 6.08 7.19
CA ASP A 262 -22.38 5.48 8.25
C ASP A 262 -22.01 5.97 9.67
N ASP A 263 -20.91 6.70 9.83
CA ASP A 263 -20.55 7.28 11.13
C ASP A 263 -21.54 8.38 11.54
N ALA A 264 -21.78 8.50 12.85
CA ALA A 264 -22.86 9.31 13.45
C ALA A 264 -22.76 10.84 13.19
N ASP A 265 -21.71 11.31 12.54
CA ASP A 265 -21.43 12.73 12.25
C ASP A 265 -22.14 13.28 11.01
N LYS A 266 -23.26 12.63 10.60
CA LYS A 266 -24.18 13.06 9.53
C LYS A 266 -24.74 14.48 9.70
N GLN A 267 -24.49 15.13 10.83
CA GLN A 267 -24.95 16.50 11.10
C GLN A 267 -24.15 17.56 10.32
N ASN A 268 -22.93 17.27 9.84
CA ASN A 268 -22.13 18.27 9.13
C ASN A 268 -22.01 17.99 7.62
N SER A 269 -23.07 18.31 6.86
CA SER A 269 -23.13 18.17 5.40
C SER A 269 -22.07 18.97 4.61
N SER A 270 -21.22 19.73 5.31
CA SER A 270 -20.14 20.50 4.70
C SER A 270 -18.84 19.70 4.53
N LEU A 271 -18.74 18.49 5.11
CA LEU A 271 -17.56 17.63 5.05
C LEU A 271 -17.67 16.57 3.95
N LEU A 272 -16.52 16.15 3.41
CA LEU A 272 -16.42 15.00 2.53
C LEU A 272 -16.38 13.72 3.36
N GLU A 273 -17.07 12.71 2.85
CA GLU A 273 -17.09 11.35 3.39
C GLU A 273 -16.20 10.45 2.51
N ALA A 274 -15.83 9.29 3.06
CA ALA A 274 -15.18 8.25 2.29
C ALA A 274 -16.05 7.89 1.07
N ASN A 275 -15.40 7.71 -0.07
CA ASN A 275 -16.03 7.21 -1.30
C ASN A 275 -15.43 5.88 -1.76
N LEU A 276 -14.44 5.38 -1.01
CA LEU A 276 -13.89 4.04 -1.10
C LEU A 276 -14.23 3.23 0.15
N ILE A 277 -14.20 1.90 0.01
CA ILE A 277 -14.28 0.93 1.10
C ILE A 277 -13.11 -0.05 1.01
N THR A 278 -12.63 -0.48 2.17
CA THR A 278 -11.59 -1.51 2.29
C THR A 278 -12.21 -2.90 2.13
N GLN A 279 -11.68 -3.68 1.20
CA GLN A 279 -11.97 -5.10 1.00
C GLN A 279 -10.70 -5.90 1.28
N ARG A 280 -10.78 -6.91 2.13
CA ARG A 280 -9.66 -7.81 2.42
C ARG A 280 -9.88 -9.12 1.68
N HIS A 281 -8.88 -9.53 0.93
CA HIS A 281 -8.90 -10.81 0.22
C HIS A 281 -7.73 -11.66 0.70
N LEU A 282 -7.95 -12.97 0.75
CA LEU A 282 -6.91 -13.93 1.06
C LEU A 282 -6.52 -14.64 -0.23
N LEU A 283 -5.22 -14.68 -0.52
CA LEU A 283 -4.65 -15.41 -1.65
C LEU A 283 -3.57 -16.32 -1.11
N ASN A 284 -3.79 -17.64 -1.14
CA ASN A 284 -2.83 -18.61 -0.60
C ASN A 284 -2.39 -18.30 0.85
N GLY A 285 -3.32 -17.86 1.70
CA GLY A 285 -3.05 -17.45 3.07
C GLY A 285 -2.42 -16.06 3.23
N ILE A 286 -2.08 -15.36 2.15
CA ILE A 286 -1.55 -13.99 2.21
C ILE A 286 -2.70 -13.00 2.05
N GLU A 287 -2.88 -12.14 3.05
CA GLU A 287 -3.92 -11.12 3.03
C GLU A 287 -3.47 -9.92 2.19
N VAL A 288 -4.33 -9.53 1.24
CA VAL A 288 -4.19 -8.34 0.40
C VAL A 288 -5.37 -7.40 0.62
N VAL A 289 -5.10 -6.09 0.52
CA VAL A 289 -6.08 -5.05 0.79
C VAL A 289 -6.43 -4.35 -0.52
N LEU A 290 -7.68 -4.48 -0.94
CA LEU A 290 -8.23 -3.83 -2.13
C LEU A 290 -9.15 -2.68 -1.70
N PHE A 291 -9.01 -1.52 -2.33
CA PHE A 291 -10.01 -0.46 -2.22
C PHE A 291 -11.01 -0.58 -3.35
N GLY A 292 -12.30 -0.57 -3.01
CA GLY A 292 -13.41 -0.58 -3.95
C GLY A 292 -14.25 0.69 -3.82
N ALA A 293 -14.88 1.15 -4.90
CA ALA A 293 -15.78 2.30 -4.84
C ALA A 293 -17.09 1.94 -4.12
N GLN A 294 -17.45 2.66 -3.05
CA GLN A 294 -18.73 2.40 -2.33
C GLN A 294 -19.95 3.09 -2.97
N ARG A 295 -19.68 4.06 -3.85
CA ARG A 295 -20.67 4.79 -4.67
C ARG A 295 -20.08 5.10 -6.04
N ASP A 296 -20.90 5.63 -6.94
CA ASP A 296 -20.38 6.27 -8.15
C ASP A 296 -19.50 7.47 -7.76
N ILE A 297 -18.32 7.57 -8.37
CA ILE A 297 -17.34 8.66 -8.15
C ILE A 297 -17.22 9.42 -9.46
N ALA A 298 -17.50 10.71 -9.44
CA ALA A 298 -17.41 11.57 -10.61
C ALA A 298 -15.95 11.88 -10.96
N LYS A 299 -15.74 12.22 -12.23
CA LYS A 299 -14.46 12.75 -12.69
C LYS A 299 -14.10 14.01 -11.90
N GLY A 300 -12.88 14.02 -11.37
CA GLY A 300 -12.28 15.14 -10.66
C GLY A 300 -12.46 15.08 -9.15
N GLU A 301 -13.25 14.15 -8.61
CA GLU A 301 -13.38 13.91 -7.17
C GLU A 301 -12.09 13.32 -6.59
N GLN A 302 -11.76 13.71 -5.35
CA GLN A 302 -10.71 13.06 -4.56
C GLN A 302 -11.17 11.66 -4.14
N LEU A 303 -10.26 10.69 -4.23
CA LEU A 303 -10.47 9.35 -3.68
C LEU A 303 -10.16 9.39 -2.18
N LEU A 304 -11.11 8.94 -1.38
CA LEU A 304 -11.08 9.05 0.07
C LEU A 304 -11.53 7.75 0.73
N ILE A 305 -10.83 7.35 1.79
CA ILE A 305 -11.12 6.14 2.54
C ILE A 305 -11.12 6.39 4.04
N ASP A 306 -11.87 5.59 4.78
CA ASP A 306 -11.77 5.59 6.23
C ASP A 306 -10.52 4.81 6.69
N TYR A 307 -9.63 5.49 7.43
CA TYR A 307 -8.42 4.88 7.99
C TYR A 307 -8.72 4.13 9.30
N GLY A 308 -9.90 4.36 9.89
CA GLY A 308 -10.29 3.87 11.20
C GLY A 308 -9.73 4.70 12.34
N THR A 309 -10.34 4.57 13.51
CA THR A 309 -10.01 5.36 14.71
C THR A 309 -8.59 5.12 15.21
N ARG A 310 -8.11 3.87 15.16
CA ARG A 310 -6.77 3.47 15.62
C ARG A 310 -5.64 4.21 14.93
N TYR A 311 -5.86 4.68 13.70
CA TYR A 311 -4.87 5.46 12.97
C TYR A 311 -4.56 6.78 13.67
N PHE A 312 -5.61 7.41 14.23
CA PHE A 312 -5.52 8.77 14.73
C PHE A 312 -5.13 8.83 16.20
N GLU A 313 -5.27 7.76 16.99
CA GLU A 313 -4.97 7.78 18.43
C GLU A 313 -3.50 8.18 18.72
N PRO A 314 -3.22 9.25 19.51
CA PRO A 314 -4.15 10.04 20.33
C PRO A 314 -4.65 11.38 19.72
N GLY A 315 -4.32 11.71 18.47
CA GLY A 315 -4.77 12.91 17.77
C GLY A 315 -6.15 12.78 17.09
N GLU A 316 -6.60 13.89 16.51
CA GLU A 316 -7.80 13.94 15.68
C GLU A 316 -7.44 14.07 14.20
N ALA A 317 -8.32 13.52 13.35
CA ALA A 317 -8.11 13.45 11.93
C ALA A 317 -8.28 14.79 11.22
N PHE A 318 -7.46 15.07 10.22
CA PHE A 318 -7.78 16.13 9.26
C PHE A 318 -9.05 15.78 8.47
N ARG A 319 -9.84 16.80 8.13
CA ARG A 319 -11.10 16.66 7.42
C ARG A 319 -11.11 17.53 6.17
N PHE A 320 -11.69 17.02 5.08
CA PHE A 320 -11.92 17.84 3.89
C PHE A 320 -13.35 18.36 3.90
N THR A 321 -13.55 19.61 3.52
CA THR A 321 -14.87 20.14 3.19
C THR A 321 -15.29 19.74 1.78
N THR A 322 -16.58 19.88 1.45
CA THR A 322 -17.13 19.72 0.08
C THR A 322 -16.50 20.68 -0.94
N LYS A 323 -15.83 21.74 -0.48
CA LYS A 323 -15.01 22.65 -1.31
C LYS A 323 -13.53 22.24 -1.39
N GLU A 324 -13.22 21.04 -0.90
CA GLU A 324 -11.88 20.45 -0.81
C GLU A 324 -10.90 21.27 0.04
N ASP A 325 -11.40 22.04 1.00
CA ASP A 325 -10.55 22.71 1.98
C ASP A 325 -10.22 21.78 3.15
N LEU A 326 -8.95 21.70 3.53
CA LEU A 326 -8.47 20.90 4.65
C LEU A 326 -8.71 21.63 5.98
N LEU A 327 -9.29 20.95 6.95
CA LEU A 327 -9.54 21.43 8.31
C LEU A 327 -8.74 20.60 9.31
N ASN A 328 -8.29 21.24 10.39
CA ASN A 328 -7.79 20.55 11.58
C ASN A 328 -8.93 20.10 12.51
N ALA A 329 -8.56 19.40 13.58
CA ALA A 329 -9.38 19.04 14.73
C ALA A 329 -10.34 20.15 15.19
N ASN A 330 -9.84 21.38 15.27
CA ASN A 330 -10.58 22.55 15.73
C ASN A 330 -11.43 23.22 14.61
N HIS A 331 -11.69 22.53 13.50
CA HIS A 331 -12.36 23.04 12.30
C HIS A 331 -11.72 24.28 11.67
N GLN A 332 -10.44 24.54 11.96
CA GLN A 332 -9.72 25.65 11.36
C GLN A 332 -9.13 25.22 10.02
N ARG A 333 -9.31 26.08 9.01
CA ARG A 333 -8.77 25.84 7.68
C ARG A 333 -7.25 25.88 7.69
N LEU A 334 -6.64 24.80 7.19
CA LEU A 334 -5.21 24.69 7.00
C LEU A 334 -4.83 25.12 5.59
N PHE A 335 -3.83 25.97 5.50
CA PHE A 335 -3.24 26.42 4.24
C PHE A 335 -1.74 26.60 4.41
N ASP A 336 -0.99 26.32 3.35
CA ASP A 336 0.45 26.54 3.37
C ASP A 336 0.75 28.03 3.57
N LYS A 337 1.65 28.32 4.51
CA LYS A 337 2.35 29.60 4.53
C LYS A 337 3.15 29.73 3.23
N LYS A 338 3.38 30.99 2.81
CA LYS A 338 4.10 31.28 1.55
C LYS A 338 5.47 30.58 1.48
N TRP A 339 6.19 30.51 2.60
CA TRP A 339 7.52 29.89 2.66
C TRP A 339 7.45 28.35 2.62
N GLU A 340 6.46 27.72 3.27
CA GLU A 340 6.21 26.26 3.20
C GLU A 340 5.93 25.86 1.76
N LYS A 341 5.00 26.57 1.12
CA LYS A 341 4.66 26.37 -0.29
C LYS A 341 5.87 26.51 -1.20
N LEU A 342 6.72 27.52 -0.96
CA LEU A 342 7.93 27.74 -1.73
C LEU A 342 8.97 26.65 -1.49
N SER A 343 9.09 26.14 -0.26
CA SER A 343 9.98 25.03 0.09
C SER A 343 9.63 23.78 -0.71
N VAL A 344 8.36 23.38 -0.71
CA VAL A 344 7.90 22.20 -1.47
C VAL A 344 8.05 22.41 -2.97
N MET A 345 7.75 23.62 -3.49
CA MET A 345 8.02 23.94 -4.90
C MET A 345 9.50 23.81 -5.26
N ARG A 346 10.43 24.19 -4.36
CA ARG A 346 11.87 24.04 -4.60
C ARG A 346 12.27 22.58 -4.64
N ILE A 347 11.76 21.75 -3.74
CA ILE A 347 11.96 20.28 -3.78
C ILE A 347 11.49 19.73 -5.13
N MET A 348 10.27 20.06 -5.54
CA MET A 348 9.73 19.61 -6.83
C MET A 348 10.55 20.11 -8.03
N ALA A 349 11.02 21.35 -7.99
CA ALA A 349 11.88 21.91 -9.04
C ALA A 349 13.26 21.24 -9.10
N GLN A 350 13.87 20.93 -7.94
CA GLN A 350 15.13 20.19 -7.85
C GLN A 350 15.02 18.81 -8.49
N HIS A 351 13.88 18.15 -8.34
CA HIS A 351 13.56 16.88 -9.02
C HIS A 351 12.99 17.06 -10.44
N GLY A 352 13.13 18.23 -11.05
CA GLY A 352 12.83 18.45 -12.47
C GLY A 352 11.33 18.58 -12.81
N VAL A 353 10.46 18.87 -11.85
CA VAL A 353 9.05 19.13 -12.14
C VAL A 353 8.91 20.50 -12.82
N SER A 354 8.73 20.47 -14.14
CA SER A 354 8.65 21.68 -14.98
C SER A 354 7.63 22.72 -14.50
N GLN A 355 6.46 22.27 -14.00
CA GLN A 355 5.44 23.19 -13.47
C GLN A 355 5.97 23.98 -12.25
N ALA A 356 6.81 23.35 -11.41
CA ALA A 356 7.35 23.97 -10.20
C ALA A 356 8.48 24.95 -10.55
N ILE A 357 9.36 24.54 -11.47
CA ILE A 357 10.40 25.42 -12.04
C ILE A 357 9.77 26.69 -12.61
N TYR A 358 8.74 26.54 -13.45
CA TYR A 358 8.02 27.68 -14.02
C TYR A 358 7.36 28.54 -12.93
N ALA A 359 6.72 27.94 -11.93
CA ALA A 359 6.08 28.67 -10.84
C ALA A 359 7.08 29.53 -10.03
N ILE A 360 8.30 29.04 -9.80
CA ILE A 360 9.36 29.77 -9.11
C ILE A 360 9.92 30.89 -9.99
N LEU A 361 10.24 30.60 -11.26
CA LEU A 361 10.97 31.52 -12.13
C LEU A 361 10.10 32.58 -12.81
N LYS A 362 8.78 32.36 -12.93
CA LYS A 362 7.88 33.28 -13.65
C LYS A 362 7.98 34.72 -13.15
N ARG A 363 7.95 34.94 -11.84
CA ARG A 363 7.97 36.31 -11.27
C ARG A 363 9.32 37.01 -11.45
N PRO A 364 10.47 36.38 -11.12
CA PRO A 364 11.78 36.92 -11.44
C PRO A 364 11.96 37.27 -12.93
N ILE A 365 11.53 36.39 -13.84
CA ILE A 365 11.63 36.63 -15.28
C ILE A 365 10.79 37.84 -15.70
N ILE A 366 9.55 37.96 -15.23
CA ILE A 366 8.69 39.12 -15.52
C ILE A 366 9.33 40.42 -14.99
N ALA A 367 9.86 40.41 -13.77
CA ALA A 367 10.54 41.57 -13.20
C ALA A 367 11.77 41.99 -14.02
N LEU A 368 12.59 41.02 -14.46
CA LEU A 368 13.75 41.26 -15.31
C LEU A 368 13.35 41.85 -16.67
N ILE A 369 12.27 41.34 -17.28
CA ILE A 369 11.73 41.89 -18.54
C ILE A 369 11.27 43.33 -18.35
N ILE A 370 10.55 43.64 -17.26
CA ILE A 370 10.09 45.01 -16.96
C ILE A 370 11.29 45.95 -16.77
N ILE A 371 12.31 45.53 -16.01
CA ILE A 371 13.53 46.31 -15.80
C ILE A 371 14.24 46.59 -17.14
N LEU A 372 14.34 45.57 -17.99
CA LEU A 372 14.96 45.68 -19.30
C LEU A 372 14.17 46.62 -20.24
N LEU A 373 12.84 46.59 -20.21
CA LEU A 373 11.99 47.52 -20.95
C LEU A 373 12.15 48.97 -20.47
N ILE A 374 12.17 49.19 -19.15
CA ILE A 374 12.41 50.54 -18.58
C ILE A 374 13.80 51.04 -18.97
N TRP A 375 14.83 50.18 -18.89
CA TRP A 375 16.18 50.53 -19.28
C TRP A 375 16.29 50.92 -20.76
N LEU A 376 15.63 50.17 -21.65
CA LEU A 376 15.57 50.47 -23.08
C LEU A 376 14.85 51.80 -23.36
N LEU A 377 13.72 52.07 -22.68
CA LEU A 377 12.99 53.33 -22.83
C LEU A 377 13.85 54.53 -22.44
N LEU A 378 14.52 54.46 -21.28
CA LEU A 378 15.41 55.53 -20.80
C LEU A 378 16.59 55.76 -21.77
N HIS A 379 17.15 54.71 -22.38
CA HIS A 379 18.24 54.87 -23.35
C HIS A 379 17.76 55.41 -24.70
N SER A 380 16.53 55.09 -25.12
CA SER A 380 15.96 55.62 -26.36
C SER A 380 15.65 57.12 -26.26
N GLU A 381 15.20 57.61 -25.10
CA GLU A 381 15.00 59.04 -24.85
C GLU A 381 16.34 59.78 -24.80
N LEU A 382 17.37 59.20 -24.18
CA LEU A 382 18.72 59.78 -24.17
C LEU A 382 19.27 59.91 -25.60
N ALA A 383 19.13 58.87 -26.42
CA ALA A 383 19.58 58.89 -27.81
C ALA A 383 18.82 59.92 -28.68
N ALA A 384 17.52 60.13 -28.41
CA ALA A 384 16.73 61.16 -29.08
C ALA A 384 17.19 62.58 -28.69
N SER A 385 17.51 62.82 -27.41
CA SER A 385 17.97 64.12 -26.92
C SER A 385 19.38 64.53 -27.38
N VAL A 386 20.17 63.62 -27.94
CA VAL A 386 21.51 63.88 -28.50
C VAL A 386 21.45 64.26 -29.99
N HIS A 387 20.30 64.06 -30.64
CA HIS A 387 20.10 64.35 -32.07
C HIS A 387 19.18 65.56 -32.35
N GLU A 388 18.62 66.17 -31.31
CA GLU A 388 18.10 67.55 -31.32
C GLU A 388 19.19 68.51 -30.82
#